data_AF-A0A2N9VR98-F1
#
_entry.id   AF-A0A2N9VR98-F1
#
_cell.length_a   1.000
_cell.length_b   1.000
_cell.length_c   1.000
_cell.angle_alpha   90.00
_cell.angle_beta   90.00
_cell.angle_gamma   90.00
#
_symmetry.space_group_name_H-M   'P 1'
#
loop_
_entity.id
_entity.type
_entity.pdbx_description
1 polymer ?
#
loop_
_entity_poly.entity_id
_entity_poly.type
_entity_poly.pdbx_seq_one_letter_code
_entity_poly.pdbx_strand_id
1 'polypeptide(L)'
;MTMDTGGFFNGNGLGPDGGTGNEDYARWMQFAAFTPIMRVHATNGNQRQPWFYVPQGQRVGETAAVEAIRLRYRLVPYIYSYEHQRRKTGVGIVRPLIFDWPQDQNVRNTIDSWLFGEWLLASPVVEEGQQNKNVYLPDGNWTRWSSGATDQGRQTVSFNTRTWERNFPLFIRAGAIIPMMSDADANPASETYVTSVGGWHPTELNVEVFPDAKLTSFDYYDDDGDSYDYEKGEYFLQTLSVQRSGTQVTFETASPDPVGSFKPQLQYYTVKIHGNVASSVSINGTAINPVANLTSLTGATEGWVAGADPDRGNIPVTYVRIKAGEKQSVVLTTR
;
A
#
# COMPACT_ATOMS: atom_id res chain seq x y z
N MET A 1 -15.71 9.40 2.84
CA MET A 1 -16.23 10.03 1.60
C MET A 1 -16.21 9.01 0.47
N THR A 2 -17.23 8.98 -0.38
CA THR A 2 -17.19 8.24 -1.65
C THR A 2 -16.80 9.21 -2.75
N MET A 3 -15.67 8.95 -3.41
CA MET A 3 -15.23 9.65 -4.62
C MET A 3 -14.86 8.60 -5.67
N ASP A 4 -14.97 8.94 -6.94
CA ASP A 4 -14.44 8.13 -8.04
C ASP A 4 -13.39 8.94 -8.82
N THR A 5 -12.77 8.30 -9.81
CA THR A 5 -11.81 8.96 -10.70
C THR A 5 -12.38 10.14 -11.50
N GLY A 6 -13.71 10.24 -11.63
CA GLY A 6 -14.37 11.13 -12.59
C GLY A 6 -14.21 10.70 -14.05
N GLY A 7 -14.56 11.60 -14.97
CA GLY A 7 -14.37 11.42 -16.42
C GLY A 7 -13.07 12.05 -16.89
N PHE A 8 -12.21 11.28 -17.55
CA PHE A 8 -11.03 11.83 -18.21
C PHE A 8 -11.48 12.50 -19.52
N PHE A 9 -11.18 13.79 -19.69
CA PHE A 9 -11.54 14.55 -20.89
C PHE A 9 -10.26 15.09 -21.54
N ASN A 10 -9.89 14.53 -22.70
CA ASN A 10 -8.91 15.18 -23.56
C ASN A 10 -9.59 16.40 -24.19
N GLY A 11 -9.16 17.60 -23.83
CA GLY A 11 -9.58 18.81 -24.54
C GLY A 11 -9.39 18.68 -26.06
N ASN A 12 -10.29 19.29 -26.82
CA ASN A 12 -10.28 19.37 -28.30
C ASN A 12 -10.29 18.06 -29.11
N GLY A 13 -10.63 16.90 -28.51
CA GLY A 13 -10.72 15.64 -29.28
C GLY A 13 -9.38 15.18 -29.86
N LEU A 14 -8.27 15.68 -29.29
CA LEU A 14 -6.95 15.19 -29.60
C LEU A 14 -6.82 13.78 -29.03
N GLY A 15 -6.62 12.82 -29.95
CA GLY A 15 -6.20 11.47 -29.61
C GLY A 15 -4.85 11.47 -28.89
N PRO A 16 -4.24 10.29 -28.68
CA PRO A 16 -2.94 10.16 -28.03
C PRO A 16 -1.81 11.01 -28.61
N ASP A 17 -1.98 11.51 -29.84
CA ASP A 17 -0.99 12.26 -30.61
C ASP A 17 -1.11 13.80 -30.50
N GLY A 18 -2.03 14.35 -29.69
CA GLY A 18 -2.12 15.80 -29.51
C GLY A 18 -1.97 16.26 -28.06
N GLY A 19 -1.00 17.15 -27.81
CA GLY A 19 -0.79 17.82 -26.53
C GLY A 19 -0.21 16.94 -25.41
N THR A 20 -0.43 17.36 -24.16
CA THR A 20 0.03 16.70 -22.91
C THR A 20 -0.83 15.52 -22.46
N GLY A 21 -1.77 15.06 -23.28
CA GLY A 21 -2.77 14.05 -22.92
C GLY A 21 -2.21 12.73 -22.37
N ASN A 22 -0.92 12.42 -22.59
CA ASN A 22 -0.25 11.24 -22.05
C ASN A 22 0.27 11.43 -20.62
N GLU A 23 0.85 12.60 -20.33
CA GLU A 23 1.17 12.96 -18.94
C GLU A 23 -0.14 13.08 -18.17
N ASP A 24 -1.13 13.79 -18.72
CA ASP A 24 -2.42 13.99 -18.07
C ASP A 24 -3.11 12.66 -17.77
N TYR A 25 -3.18 11.73 -18.73
CA TYR A 25 -3.76 10.41 -18.51
C TYR A 25 -2.98 9.63 -17.43
N ALA A 26 -1.65 9.64 -17.47
CA ALA A 26 -0.82 8.99 -16.46
C ALA A 26 -1.05 9.56 -15.05
N ARG A 27 -1.05 10.90 -14.91
CA ARG A 27 -1.34 11.59 -13.66
C ARG A 27 -2.75 11.28 -13.16
N TRP A 28 -3.72 11.21 -14.07
CA TRP A 28 -5.10 10.86 -13.73
C TRP A 28 -5.21 9.43 -13.22
N MET A 29 -4.45 8.49 -13.80
CA MET A 29 -4.41 7.10 -13.33
C MET A 29 -3.67 6.95 -11.99
N GLN A 30 -2.60 7.73 -11.77
CA GLN A 30 -1.94 7.83 -10.47
C GLN A 30 -2.88 8.38 -9.39
N PHE A 31 -3.66 9.42 -9.72
CA PHE A 31 -4.75 9.93 -8.88
C PHE A 31 -5.78 8.83 -8.59
N ALA A 32 -6.29 8.19 -9.64
CA ALA A 32 -7.34 7.17 -9.60
C ALA A 32 -7.00 6.01 -8.66
N ALA A 33 -5.72 5.59 -8.65
CA ALA A 33 -5.22 4.49 -7.82
C ALA A 33 -5.45 4.70 -6.31
N PHE A 34 -5.58 5.96 -5.86
CA PHE A 34 -5.81 6.33 -4.46
C PHE A 34 -7.20 6.93 -4.22
N THR A 35 -8.17 6.56 -5.07
CA THR A 35 -9.60 6.84 -4.88
C THR A 35 -10.36 5.56 -4.46
N PRO A 36 -11.53 5.65 -3.80
CA PRO A 36 -12.32 4.48 -3.45
C PRO A 36 -12.74 3.66 -4.69
N ILE A 37 -13.24 4.32 -5.74
CA ILE A 37 -13.69 3.67 -6.97
C ILE A 37 -12.77 4.09 -8.13
N MET A 38 -11.80 3.23 -8.45
CA MET A 38 -10.91 3.40 -9.60
C MET A 38 -11.62 2.95 -10.88
N ARG A 39 -12.09 3.90 -11.68
CA ARG A 39 -12.66 3.66 -13.01
C ARG A 39 -12.14 4.65 -14.04
N VAL A 40 -12.23 4.33 -15.32
CA VAL A 40 -12.08 5.31 -16.39
C VAL A 40 -13.42 5.45 -17.13
N HIS A 41 -13.70 6.66 -17.62
CA HIS A 41 -14.90 6.93 -18.41
C HIS A 41 -14.60 7.96 -19.50
N ALA A 42 -15.40 7.89 -20.57
CA ALA A 42 -15.29 8.78 -21.71
C ALA A 42 -16.66 9.01 -22.36
N THR A 43 -16.76 10.10 -23.12
CA THR A 43 -17.88 10.34 -24.04
C THR A 43 -17.88 9.33 -25.18
N ASN A 44 -19.02 9.19 -25.86
CA ASN A 44 -19.20 8.23 -26.95
C ASN A 44 -18.06 8.34 -28.01
N GLY A 45 -17.53 7.20 -28.43
CA GLY A 45 -16.46 7.10 -29.44
C GLY A 45 -15.03 7.26 -28.93
N ASN A 46 -14.82 7.54 -27.64
CA ASN A 46 -13.48 7.74 -27.07
C ASN A 46 -12.96 6.51 -26.30
N GLN A 47 -11.67 6.24 -26.44
CA GLN A 47 -10.98 5.10 -25.80
C GLN A 47 -10.23 5.53 -24.54
N ARG A 48 -10.13 4.63 -23.56
CA ARG A 48 -9.49 4.89 -22.24
C ARG A 48 -8.59 3.74 -21.77
N GLN A 49 -8.25 2.80 -22.65
CA GLN A 49 -7.35 1.73 -22.27
C GLN A 49 -5.91 2.26 -22.25
N PRO A 50 -5.07 1.87 -21.27
CA PRO A 50 -3.72 2.44 -21.13
C PRO A 50 -2.87 2.39 -22.40
N TRP A 51 -2.99 1.32 -23.20
CA TRP A 51 -2.24 1.14 -24.44
C TRP A 51 -2.68 2.05 -25.60
N PHE A 52 -3.77 2.80 -25.45
CA PHE A 52 -4.12 3.85 -26.41
C PHE A 52 -3.26 5.11 -26.23
N TYR A 53 -2.64 5.33 -25.07
CA TYR A 53 -1.87 6.54 -24.72
C TYR A 53 -0.36 6.35 -24.93
N VAL A 54 0.02 6.12 -26.19
CA VAL A 54 1.39 5.74 -26.62
C VAL A 54 1.82 6.60 -27.82
N PRO A 55 2.07 7.92 -27.64
CA PRO A 55 2.41 8.82 -28.73
C PRO A 55 3.73 8.40 -29.37
N GLN A 56 3.78 8.33 -30.70
CA GLN A 56 5.03 8.03 -31.42
C GLN A 56 5.75 6.74 -30.94
N GLY A 57 5.01 5.78 -30.37
CA GLY A 57 5.58 4.55 -29.81
C GLY A 57 6.18 4.68 -28.39
N GLN A 58 6.15 5.86 -27.77
CA GLN A 58 6.64 6.09 -26.41
C GLN A 58 5.60 5.65 -25.38
N ARG A 59 5.84 4.51 -24.71
CA ARG A 59 4.91 3.89 -23.74
C ARG A 59 4.95 4.51 -22.34
N VAL A 60 5.36 5.77 -22.21
CA VAL A 60 5.61 6.40 -20.90
C VAL A 60 4.29 6.55 -20.12
N GLY A 61 3.24 7.05 -20.78
CA GLY A 61 1.91 7.19 -20.19
C GLY A 61 1.28 5.84 -19.82
N GLU A 62 1.37 4.86 -20.74
CA GLU A 62 0.95 3.48 -20.48
C GLU A 62 1.69 2.87 -19.27
N THR A 63 3.01 3.05 -19.20
CA THR A 63 3.86 2.50 -18.12
C THR A 63 3.41 3.04 -16.77
N ALA A 64 3.29 4.36 -16.62
CA ALA A 64 2.81 4.99 -15.39
C ALA A 64 1.41 4.49 -14.99
N ALA A 65 0.49 4.42 -15.95
CA ALA A 65 -0.87 3.98 -15.69
C ALA A 65 -0.91 2.51 -15.23
N VAL A 66 -0.14 1.63 -15.88
CA VAL A 66 -0.04 0.22 -15.51
C VAL A 66 0.62 0.05 -14.14
N GLU A 67 1.66 0.83 -13.82
CA GLU A 67 2.29 0.81 -12.49
C GLU A 67 1.33 1.26 -11.39
N ALA A 68 0.53 2.31 -11.62
CA ALA A 68 -0.50 2.74 -10.68
C ALA A 68 -1.59 1.67 -10.47
N ILE A 69 -2.05 1.02 -11.55
CA ILE A 69 -3.00 -0.10 -11.49
C ILE A 69 -2.40 -1.25 -10.67
N ARG A 70 -1.17 -1.68 -11.00
CA ARG A 70 -0.49 -2.79 -10.31
C ARG A 70 -0.32 -2.51 -8.83
N LEU A 71 0.08 -1.30 -8.45
CA LEU A 71 0.20 -0.92 -7.05
C LEU A 71 -1.15 -1.00 -6.33
N ARG A 72 -2.23 -0.50 -6.94
CA ARG A 72 -3.57 -0.62 -6.35
C ARG A 72 -3.97 -2.09 -6.15
N TYR A 73 -3.72 -2.96 -7.14
CA TYR A 73 -3.99 -4.39 -7.01
C TYR A 73 -3.17 -5.02 -5.88
N ARG A 74 -1.87 -4.70 -5.79
CA ARG A 74 -1.04 -5.15 -4.65
C ARG A 74 -1.62 -4.71 -3.30
N LEU A 75 -2.28 -3.56 -3.23
CA LEU A 75 -2.92 -3.03 -2.02
C LEU A 75 -4.33 -3.58 -1.75
N VAL A 76 -4.85 -4.54 -2.53
CA VAL A 76 -6.21 -5.08 -2.30
C VAL A 76 -6.43 -5.57 -0.86
N PRO A 77 -5.52 -6.32 -0.22
CA PRO A 77 -5.68 -6.72 1.19
C PRO A 77 -5.84 -5.53 2.16
N TYR A 78 -5.05 -4.48 1.95
CA TYR A 78 -5.17 -3.23 2.69
C TYR A 78 -6.51 -2.54 2.42
N ILE A 79 -6.88 -2.39 1.14
CA ILE A 79 -8.10 -1.70 0.72
C ILE A 79 -9.34 -2.41 1.26
N TYR A 80 -9.37 -3.74 1.17
CA TYR A 80 -10.50 -4.56 1.58
C TYR A 80 -10.73 -4.51 3.09
N SER A 81 -9.65 -4.47 3.87
CA SER A 81 -9.73 -4.29 5.32
C SER A 81 -10.36 -2.94 5.72
N TYR A 82 -10.14 -1.87 4.95
CA TYR A 82 -10.86 -0.59 5.18
C TYR A 82 -12.33 -0.63 4.77
N GLU A 83 -12.73 -1.51 3.85
CA GLU A 83 -14.15 -1.66 3.52
C GLU A 83 -14.93 -2.28 4.69
N HIS A 84 -14.32 -3.25 5.38
CA HIS A 84 -14.85 -3.74 6.66
C HIS A 84 -14.89 -2.65 7.74
N GLN A 85 -13.80 -1.88 7.91
CA GLN A 85 -13.78 -0.78 8.87
C GLN A 85 -14.86 0.28 8.56
N ARG A 86 -15.09 0.56 7.27
CA ARG A 86 -16.14 1.46 6.80
C ARG A 86 -17.52 0.96 7.23
N ARG A 87 -17.82 -0.33 7.11
CA ARG A 87 -19.09 -0.88 7.61
C ARG A 87 -19.28 -0.61 9.09
N LYS A 88 -18.24 -0.76 9.90
CA LYS A 88 -18.29 -0.56 11.36
C LYS A 88 -18.41 0.91 11.76
N THR A 89 -17.72 1.81 11.07
CA THR A 89 -17.52 3.20 11.52
C THR A 89 -18.17 4.27 10.63
N GLY A 90 -18.60 3.89 9.43
CA GLY A 90 -19.00 4.81 8.36
C GLY A 90 -17.85 5.52 7.64
N VAL A 91 -16.61 5.39 8.13
CA VAL A 91 -15.44 6.06 7.55
C VAL A 91 -14.80 5.17 6.49
N GLY A 92 -14.85 5.63 5.23
CA GLY A 92 -14.21 4.93 4.11
C GLY A 92 -12.69 5.13 4.06
N ILE A 93 -12.06 4.49 3.07
CA ILE A 93 -10.61 4.50 2.88
C ILE A 93 -10.02 5.89 2.61
N VAL A 94 -10.71 6.79 1.91
CA VAL A 94 -10.20 8.16 1.72
C VAL A 94 -10.63 9.05 2.89
N ARG A 95 -9.62 9.62 3.55
CA ARG A 95 -9.77 10.45 4.76
C ARG A 95 -9.07 11.79 4.56
N PRO A 96 -9.74 12.92 4.82
CA PRO A 96 -9.09 14.22 4.79
C PRO A 96 -8.14 14.32 5.99
N LEU A 97 -7.03 15.03 5.82
CA LEU A 97 -5.99 15.13 6.87
C LEU A 97 -6.55 15.70 8.19
N ILE A 98 -7.57 16.57 8.14
CA ILE A 98 -8.22 17.12 9.34
C ILE A 98 -8.83 16.06 10.28
N PHE A 99 -9.12 14.84 9.80
CA PHE A 99 -9.64 13.76 10.67
C PHE A 99 -8.61 13.34 11.71
N ASP A 100 -7.35 13.26 11.29
CA ASP A 100 -6.25 12.77 12.13
C ASP A 100 -5.52 13.92 12.84
N TRP A 101 -5.56 15.14 12.26
CA TRP A 101 -4.92 16.34 12.83
C TRP A 101 -5.88 17.54 12.93
N PRO A 102 -6.98 17.46 13.71
CA PRO A 102 -8.01 18.51 13.76
C PRO A 102 -7.52 19.85 14.32
N GLN A 103 -6.44 19.84 15.10
CA GLN A 103 -5.84 21.05 15.69
C GLN A 103 -4.79 21.70 14.78
N ASP A 104 -4.36 21.03 13.73
CA ASP A 104 -3.39 21.58 12.78
C ASP A 104 -4.13 22.49 11.79
N GLN A 105 -3.80 23.78 11.81
CA GLN A 105 -4.46 24.77 10.96
C GLN A 105 -4.09 24.60 9.48
N ASN A 106 -2.93 24.00 9.19
CA ASN A 106 -2.44 23.82 7.83
C ASN A 106 -3.26 22.79 7.05
N VAL A 107 -3.94 21.87 7.75
CA VAL A 107 -4.71 20.79 7.12
C VAL A 107 -6.21 21.06 6.97
N ARG A 108 -6.70 22.19 7.50
CA ARG A 108 -8.15 22.48 7.58
C ARG A 108 -8.83 22.51 6.22
N ASN A 109 -8.13 23.03 5.21
CA ASN A 109 -8.62 23.18 3.84
C ASN A 109 -7.72 22.45 2.82
N THR A 110 -6.98 21.44 3.26
CA THR A 110 -6.17 20.64 2.33
C THR A 110 -7.08 19.82 1.43
N ILE A 111 -6.97 20.05 0.12
CA ILE A 111 -7.76 19.37 -0.92
C ILE A 111 -6.87 18.65 -1.94
N ASP A 112 -5.57 18.93 -1.94
CA ASP A 112 -4.58 18.41 -2.89
C ASP A 112 -3.81 17.20 -2.35
N SER A 113 -4.13 16.77 -1.13
CA SER A 113 -3.53 15.66 -0.40
C SER A 113 -4.54 15.03 0.58
N TRP A 114 -4.53 13.70 0.71
CA TRP A 114 -5.40 12.97 1.64
C TRP A 114 -4.70 11.70 2.14
N LEU A 115 -5.25 11.11 3.21
CA LEU A 115 -4.89 9.75 3.58
C LEU A 115 -5.71 8.75 2.78
N PHE A 116 -5.03 7.72 2.29
CA PHE A 116 -5.61 6.50 1.74
C PHE A 116 -5.43 5.37 2.78
N GLY A 117 -6.50 5.08 3.50
CA GLY A 117 -6.48 4.44 4.81
C GLY A 117 -5.87 5.37 5.86
N GLU A 118 -5.18 4.83 6.86
CA GLU A 118 -4.53 5.61 7.92
C GLU A 118 -3.02 5.79 7.69
N TRP A 119 -2.45 5.00 6.77
CA TRP A 119 -1.00 4.78 6.69
C TRP A 119 -0.34 5.38 5.45
N LEU A 120 -1.11 5.74 4.43
CA LEU A 120 -0.60 6.29 3.17
C LEU A 120 -1.14 7.70 2.96
N LEU A 121 -0.26 8.69 2.74
CA LEU A 121 -0.64 10.04 2.29
C LEU A 121 -0.38 10.14 0.79
N ALA A 122 -1.45 10.31 0.01
CA ALA A 122 -1.40 10.52 -1.43
C ALA A 122 -1.51 12.02 -1.73
N SER A 123 -0.65 12.54 -2.61
CA SER A 123 -0.70 13.93 -3.08
C SER A 123 -0.49 14.01 -4.60
N PRO A 124 -1.46 13.59 -5.43
CA PRO A 124 -1.27 13.46 -6.89
C PRO A 124 -0.95 14.78 -7.59
N VAL A 125 -0.15 14.71 -8.65
CA VAL A 125 0.19 15.87 -9.50
C VAL A 125 -0.97 16.14 -10.45
N VAL A 126 -1.48 17.38 -10.48
CA VAL A 126 -2.66 17.77 -11.26
C VAL A 126 -2.44 18.98 -12.17
N GLU A 127 -1.24 19.55 -12.13
CA GLU A 127 -0.83 20.67 -12.99
C GLU A 127 0.05 20.12 -14.14
N GLU A 128 -0.27 20.53 -15.36
CA GLU A 128 0.45 20.13 -16.58
C GLU A 128 1.95 20.49 -16.48
N GLY A 129 2.83 19.54 -16.80
CA GLY A 129 4.27 19.75 -16.82
C GLY A 129 4.91 20.05 -15.45
N GLN A 130 4.19 19.84 -14.33
CA GLN A 130 4.70 20.12 -13.00
C GLN A 130 5.90 19.22 -12.66
N GLN A 131 7.08 19.86 -12.50
CA GLN A 131 8.35 19.17 -12.22
C GLN A 131 8.69 19.05 -10.72
N ASN A 132 8.03 19.83 -9.87
CA ASN A 132 8.13 19.73 -8.43
C ASN A 132 6.76 20.00 -7.80
N LYS A 133 6.40 19.20 -6.78
CA LYS A 133 5.22 19.43 -5.95
C LYS A 133 5.63 19.69 -4.51
N ASN A 134 5.12 20.78 -3.94
CA ASN A 134 5.23 21.06 -2.51
C ASN A 134 4.12 20.30 -1.78
N VAL A 135 4.47 19.48 -0.79
CA VAL A 135 3.52 18.66 -0.04
C VAL A 135 3.66 18.99 1.44
N TYR A 136 2.58 19.43 2.08
CA TYR A 136 2.56 19.55 3.53
C TYR A 136 2.44 18.17 4.18
N LEU A 137 3.39 17.84 5.05
CA LEU A 137 3.36 16.62 5.85
C LEU A 137 2.90 16.97 7.27
N PRO A 138 1.77 16.43 7.75
CA PRO A 138 1.32 16.63 9.12
C PRO A 138 2.26 16.00 10.16
N ASP A 139 1.96 16.18 11.44
CA ASP A 139 2.75 15.63 12.54
C ASP A 139 2.98 14.10 12.44
N GLY A 140 4.25 13.69 12.56
CA GLY A 140 4.70 12.31 12.40
C GLY A 140 6.01 12.20 11.62
N ASN A 141 6.44 10.97 11.34
CA ASN A 141 7.54 10.68 10.42
C ASN A 141 6.95 10.07 9.14
N TRP A 142 7.50 10.45 7.99
CA TRP A 142 6.95 10.06 6.69
C TRP A 142 8.04 9.53 5.78
N THR A 143 7.89 8.29 5.33
CA THR A 143 8.80 7.66 4.37
C THR A 143 8.22 7.79 2.96
N ARG A 144 8.96 8.38 2.03
CA ARG A 144 8.56 8.46 0.62
C ARG A 144 8.49 7.05 0.03
N TRP A 145 7.36 6.71 -0.59
CA TRP A 145 7.10 5.37 -1.10
C TRP A 145 8.20 4.88 -2.04
N SER A 146 8.59 5.67 -3.04
CA SER A 146 9.50 5.26 -4.10
C SER A 146 10.97 5.25 -3.69
N SER A 147 11.41 6.24 -2.92
CA SER A 147 12.83 6.42 -2.59
C SER A 147 13.22 5.90 -1.21
N GLY A 148 12.25 5.62 -0.34
CA GLY A 148 12.48 5.26 1.06
C GLY A 148 13.08 6.38 1.91
N ALA A 149 13.26 7.59 1.35
CA ALA A 149 13.73 8.76 2.10
C ALA A 149 12.71 9.15 3.15
N THR A 150 13.16 9.53 4.34
CA THR A 150 12.26 9.90 5.45
C THR A 150 12.32 11.40 5.70
N ASP A 151 11.14 12.00 5.84
CA ASP A 151 10.92 13.41 6.17
C ASP A 151 10.22 13.51 7.53
N GLN A 152 10.59 14.51 8.34
CA GLN A 152 9.83 14.88 9.53
C GLN A 152 8.54 15.60 9.14
N GLY A 153 7.50 15.44 9.95
CA GLY A 153 6.22 16.13 9.79
C GLY A 153 6.25 17.61 10.21
N ARG A 154 5.06 18.22 10.20
CA ARG A 154 4.81 19.65 10.47
C ARG A 154 5.56 20.61 9.55
N GLN A 155 5.83 20.19 8.32
CA GLN A 155 6.54 21.00 7.34
C GLN A 155 6.10 20.68 5.91
N THR A 156 6.39 21.60 5.01
CA THR A 156 6.24 21.38 3.57
C THR A 156 7.53 20.86 2.99
N VAL A 157 7.46 19.72 2.30
CA VAL A 157 8.60 19.12 1.59
C VAL A 157 8.43 19.30 0.08
N SER A 158 9.55 19.46 -0.61
CA SER A 158 9.58 19.45 -2.08
C SER A 158 9.75 18.02 -2.60
N PHE A 159 8.88 17.62 -3.51
CA PHE A 159 8.90 16.33 -4.18
C PHE A 159 9.17 16.50 -5.67
N ASN A 160 10.25 15.87 -6.17
CA ASN A 160 10.61 15.90 -7.59
C ASN A 160 9.68 14.97 -8.39
N THR A 161 8.98 15.54 -9.36
CA THR A 161 7.95 14.85 -10.17
C THR A 161 8.37 14.71 -11.64
N ARG A 162 9.66 14.92 -11.96
CA ARG A 162 10.20 14.80 -13.33
C ARG A 162 10.19 13.35 -13.84
N THR A 163 10.38 12.38 -12.97
CA THR A 163 10.42 10.94 -13.31
C THR A 163 9.06 10.29 -13.07
N TRP A 164 8.01 10.90 -13.59
CA TRP A 164 6.64 10.55 -13.24
C TRP A 164 6.18 9.19 -13.73
N GLU A 165 6.83 8.63 -14.75
CA GLU A 165 6.65 7.24 -15.15
C GLU A 165 6.76 6.23 -14.01
N ARG A 166 7.58 6.52 -12.99
CA ARG A 166 7.90 5.60 -11.88
C ARG A 166 7.77 6.23 -10.49
N ASN A 167 7.33 7.49 -10.42
CA ASN A 167 7.39 8.27 -9.20
C ASN A 167 6.19 9.22 -9.11
N PHE A 168 5.43 9.09 -8.03
CA PHE A 168 4.36 10.02 -7.70
C PHE A 168 4.36 10.29 -6.19
N PRO A 169 3.86 11.46 -5.72
CA PRO A 169 3.94 11.82 -4.31
C PRO A 169 3.05 10.93 -3.45
N LEU A 170 3.67 9.92 -2.83
CA LEU A 170 3.06 8.98 -1.90
C LEU A 170 4.01 8.79 -0.72
N PHE A 171 3.46 8.88 0.48
CA PHE A 171 4.22 8.85 1.72
C PHE A 171 3.60 7.84 2.68
N ILE A 172 4.46 7.11 3.37
CA ILE A 172 4.11 6.09 4.36
C ILE A 172 4.33 6.68 5.73
N ARG A 173 3.31 6.70 6.58
CA ARG A 173 3.41 7.18 7.95
C ARG A 173 4.17 6.18 8.81
N ALA A 174 5.05 6.64 9.69
CA ALA A 174 5.64 5.76 10.69
C ALA A 174 4.55 5.14 11.58
N GLY A 175 4.75 3.87 11.93
CA GLY A 175 3.75 2.99 12.54
C GLY A 175 2.93 2.19 11.52
N ALA A 176 3.14 2.40 10.21
CA ALA A 176 2.37 1.70 9.19
C ALA A 176 2.55 0.18 9.22
N ILE A 177 1.43 -0.51 9.07
CA ILE A 177 1.33 -1.94 8.74
C ILE A 177 0.43 -2.02 7.50
N ILE A 178 0.98 -2.48 6.38
CA ILE A 178 0.30 -2.46 5.07
C ILE A 178 0.32 -3.88 4.49
N PRO A 179 -0.77 -4.65 4.65
CA PRO A 179 -0.92 -5.93 3.97
C PRO A 179 -1.01 -5.74 2.46
N MET A 180 -0.25 -6.55 1.71
CA MET A 180 -0.18 -6.51 0.26
C MET A 180 -0.22 -7.93 -0.31
N MET A 181 -0.64 -8.05 -1.57
CA MET A 181 -0.46 -9.29 -2.35
C MET A 181 0.96 -9.82 -2.22
N SER A 182 1.10 -11.14 -2.22
CA SER A 182 2.41 -11.79 -2.36
C SER A 182 3.08 -11.36 -3.66
N ASP A 183 4.42 -11.46 -3.71
CA ASP A 183 5.16 -11.12 -4.93
C ASP A 183 4.80 -12.08 -6.09
N ALA A 184 4.39 -13.31 -5.77
CA ALA A 184 3.91 -14.29 -6.75
C ALA A 184 2.55 -13.88 -7.34
N ASP A 185 1.57 -13.55 -6.49
CA ASP A 185 0.22 -13.18 -6.94
C ASP A 185 0.19 -11.90 -7.76
N ALA A 186 1.13 -10.97 -7.47
CA ALA A 186 1.27 -9.71 -8.18
C ALA A 186 2.09 -9.80 -9.47
N ASN A 187 2.79 -10.91 -9.74
CA ASN A 187 3.72 -11.04 -10.86
C ASN A 187 3.04 -11.70 -12.08
N PRO A 188 2.90 -11.01 -13.22
CA PRO A 188 2.29 -11.58 -14.44
C PRO A 188 2.98 -12.83 -15.01
N ALA A 189 4.23 -13.09 -14.61
CA ALA A 189 4.97 -14.29 -15.00
C ALA A 189 4.80 -15.46 -14.02
N SER A 190 4.09 -15.26 -12.90
CA SER A 190 3.80 -16.31 -11.92
C SER A 190 2.64 -17.18 -12.36
N GLU A 191 2.68 -18.47 -12.02
CA GLU A 191 1.56 -19.40 -12.20
C GLU A 191 0.35 -19.02 -11.33
N THR A 192 0.57 -18.30 -10.22
CA THR A 192 -0.48 -17.83 -9.30
C THR A 192 -0.94 -16.40 -9.59
N TYR A 193 -0.55 -15.81 -10.73
CA TYR A 193 -0.88 -14.43 -11.06
C TYR A 193 -2.38 -14.15 -10.97
N VAL A 194 -2.75 -13.14 -10.18
CA VAL A 194 -4.14 -12.77 -9.95
C VAL A 194 -4.62 -11.83 -11.06
N THR A 195 -5.60 -12.29 -11.84
CA THR A 195 -6.24 -11.49 -12.90
C THR A 195 -7.59 -10.91 -12.48
N SER A 196 -8.20 -11.45 -11.41
CA SER A 196 -9.44 -10.97 -10.80
C SER A 196 -9.35 -11.17 -9.28
N VAL A 197 -9.87 -10.20 -8.53
CA VAL A 197 -9.87 -10.23 -7.05
C VAL A 197 -11.16 -10.83 -6.48
N GLY A 198 -12.21 -11.00 -7.29
CA GLY A 198 -13.44 -11.67 -6.84
C GLY A 198 -13.18 -13.15 -6.58
N GLY A 199 -13.37 -13.61 -5.34
CA GLY A 199 -13.04 -14.97 -4.92
C GLY A 199 -11.54 -15.27 -4.83
N TRP A 200 -10.68 -14.24 -4.82
CA TRP A 200 -9.24 -14.43 -4.57
C TRP A 200 -8.98 -14.58 -3.08
N HIS A 201 -8.50 -15.75 -2.68
CA HIS A 201 -8.06 -16.04 -1.30
C HIS A 201 -6.57 -16.38 -1.30
N PRO A 202 -5.70 -15.51 -0.77
CA PRO A 202 -4.27 -15.73 -0.78
C PRO A 202 -3.87 -16.83 0.21
N THR A 203 -2.84 -17.61 -0.12
CA THR A 203 -2.15 -18.51 0.84
C THR A 203 -1.01 -17.81 1.57
N GLU A 204 -0.52 -16.69 1.03
CA GLU A 204 0.53 -15.88 1.63
C GLU A 204 0.31 -14.40 1.33
N LEU A 205 0.60 -13.54 2.31
CA LEU A 205 0.56 -12.09 2.17
C LEU A 205 1.90 -11.47 2.51
N ASN A 206 2.28 -10.45 1.75
CA ASN A 206 3.31 -9.52 2.18
C ASN A 206 2.73 -8.56 3.21
N VAL A 207 3.51 -8.18 4.22
CA VAL A 207 3.12 -7.15 5.20
C VAL A 207 4.25 -6.15 5.32
N GLU A 208 4.05 -4.94 4.80
CA GLU A 208 5.03 -3.86 4.89
C GLU A 208 4.90 -3.16 6.24
N VAL A 209 5.99 -3.09 6.99
CA VAL A 209 5.98 -2.59 8.37
C VAL A 209 7.01 -1.49 8.54
N PHE A 210 6.57 -0.32 9.01
CA PHE A 210 7.40 0.85 9.27
C PHE A 210 7.34 1.18 10.76
N PRO A 211 8.17 0.58 11.62
CA PRO A 211 8.02 0.69 13.07
C PRO A 211 8.18 2.13 13.61
N ASP A 212 7.31 2.51 14.54
CA ASP A 212 7.40 3.74 15.34
C ASP A 212 7.59 3.39 16.83
N ALA A 213 7.99 4.36 17.65
CA ALA A 213 8.05 4.20 19.10
C ALA A 213 6.65 3.98 19.72
N LYS A 214 5.62 4.56 19.10
CA LYS A 214 4.23 4.30 19.47
C LYS A 214 3.80 2.94 18.94
N LEU A 215 3.17 2.13 19.79
CA LEU A 215 2.48 0.92 19.37
C LEU A 215 1.36 1.27 18.38
N THR A 216 1.37 0.62 17.23
CA THR A 216 0.33 0.73 16.20
C THR A 216 -0.17 -0.65 15.81
N SER A 217 -1.36 -0.68 15.20
CA SER A 217 -2.00 -1.92 14.79
C SER A 217 -2.79 -1.76 13.49
N PHE A 218 -3.05 -2.89 12.83
CA PHE A 218 -3.89 -3.00 11.65
C PHE A 218 -4.68 -4.30 11.72
N ASP A 219 -6.00 -4.22 11.52
CA ASP A 219 -6.86 -5.40 11.44
C ASP A 219 -6.90 -5.91 10.00
N TYR A 220 -6.20 -7.01 9.73
CA TYR A 220 -6.35 -7.69 8.45
C TYR A 220 -7.67 -8.46 8.42
N TYR A 221 -8.40 -8.33 7.32
CA TYR A 221 -9.74 -8.90 7.12
C TYR A 221 -9.82 -9.73 5.83
N ASP A 222 -10.56 -10.83 5.88
CA ASP A 222 -10.91 -11.67 4.73
C ASP A 222 -12.30 -12.30 4.93
N ASP A 223 -13.06 -12.49 3.86
CA ASP A 223 -14.34 -13.20 3.83
C ASP A 223 -14.53 -13.83 2.42
N ASP A 224 -15.75 -14.21 2.02
CA ASP A 224 -16.00 -14.79 0.69
C ASP A 224 -15.92 -13.78 -0.48
N GLY A 225 -15.95 -12.48 -0.21
CA GLY A 225 -15.87 -11.41 -1.20
C GLY A 225 -17.11 -11.20 -2.07
N ASP A 226 -18.22 -11.91 -1.82
CA ASP A 226 -19.39 -11.96 -2.72
C ASP A 226 -20.74 -11.87 -2.00
N SER A 227 -20.90 -12.55 -0.86
CA SER A 227 -22.19 -12.66 -0.18
C SER A 227 -22.35 -11.65 0.98
N TYR A 228 -23.49 -11.73 1.67
CA TYR A 228 -23.73 -10.99 2.93
C TYR A 228 -23.46 -11.85 4.18
N ASP A 229 -22.79 -13.00 4.05
CA ASP A 229 -22.58 -13.89 5.19
C ASP A 229 -21.63 -13.33 6.24
N TYR A 230 -20.77 -12.37 5.86
CA TYR A 230 -20.00 -11.58 6.81
C TYR A 230 -20.88 -10.84 7.84
N GLU A 231 -22.15 -10.53 7.53
CA GLU A 231 -23.10 -9.95 8.49
C GLU A 231 -23.49 -10.91 9.61
N LYS A 232 -23.30 -12.22 9.37
CA LYS A 232 -23.63 -13.32 10.29
C LYS A 232 -22.39 -13.85 11.02
N GLY A 233 -21.23 -13.23 10.83
CA GLY A 233 -19.96 -13.67 11.43
C GLY A 233 -19.08 -14.53 10.53
N GLU A 234 -19.47 -14.77 9.27
CA GLU A 234 -18.62 -15.51 8.30
C GLU A 234 -17.52 -14.61 7.74
N TYR A 235 -16.56 -14.24 8.61
CA TYR A 235 -15.36 -13.51 8.26
C TYR A 235 -14.13 -14.03 9.03
N PHE A 236 -12.95 -13.67 8.55
CA PHE A 236 -11.68 -13.81 9.24
C PHE A 236 -11.15 -12.42 9.57
N LEU A 237 -10.70 -12.24 10.80
CA LEU A 237 -10.05 -10.99 11.22
C LEU A 237 -8.88 -11.32 12.13
N GLN A 238 -7.71 -10.75 11.82
CA GLN A 238 -6.51 -10.90 12.62
C GLN A 238 -5.81 -9.55 12.78
N THR A 239 -5.66 -9.12 14.04
CA THR A 239 -4.93 -7.90 14.36
C THR A 239 -3.43 -8.13 14.26
N LEU A 240 -2.75 -7.25 13.53
CA LEU A 240 -1.31 -7.15 13.41
C LEU A 240 -0.86 -5.91 14.20
N SER A 241 0.25 -5.97 14.93
CA SER A 241 0.78 -4.82 15.67
C SER A 241 2.29 -4.69 15.60
N VAL A 242 2.79 -3.45 15.67
CA VAL A 242 4.22 -3.16 15.67
C VAL A 242 4.59 -2.07 16.67
N GLN A 243 5.74 -2.22 17.32
CA GLN A 243 6.38 -1.17 18.09
C GLN A 243 7.91 -1.27 18.02
N ARG A 244 8.59 -0.12 17.98
CA ARG A 244 10.03 -0.01 18.21
C ARG A 244 10.31 0.46 19.63
N SER A 245 11.24 -0.20 20.32
CA SER A 245 11.75 0.20 21.62
C SER A 245 13.29 0.19 21.58
N GLY A 246 13.89 1.37 21.43
CA GLY A 246 15.33 1.50 21.22
C GLY A 246 15.77 0.74 19.95
N THR A 247 16.65 -0.25 20.12
CA THR A 247 17.15 -1.11 19.04
C THR A 247 16.30 -2.35 18.79
N GLN A 248 15.22 -2.55 19.55
CA GLN A 248 14.31 -3.66 19.33
C GLN A 248 13.07 -3.22 18.55
N VAL A 249 12.61 -4.09 17.66
CA VAL A 249 11.29 -4.00 17.04
C VAL A 249 10.53 -5.26 17.43
N THR A 250 9.28 -5.09 17.82
CA THR A 250 8.35 -6.18 18.13
C THR A 250 7.20 -6.09 17.14
N PHE A 251 6.98 -7.16 16.38
CA PHE A 251 5.81 -7.34 15.52
C PHE A 251 5.01 -8.53 16.04
N GLU A 252 3.71 -8.37 16.21
CA GLU A 252 2.85 -9.41 16.75
C GLU A 252 1.61 -9.61 15.88
N THR A 253 1.12 -10.85 15.86
CA THR A 253 -0.23 -11.18 15.39
C THR A 253 -1.05 -11.63 16.60
N ALA A 254 -2.27 -11.16 16.70
CA ALA A 254 -3.22 -11.68 17.68
C ALA A 254 -3.75 -13.06 17.25
N SER A 255 -4.38 -13.80 18.17
CA SER A 255 -5.28 -14.88 17.75
C SER A 255 -6.41 -14.28 16.90
N PRO A 256 -6.91 -14.99 15.87
CA PRO A 256 -8.04 -14.51 15.08
C PRO A 256 -9.26 -14.19 15.94
N ASP A 257 -10.09 -13.25 15.47
CA ASP A 257 -11.35 -12.90 16.12
C ASP A 257 -12.19 -14.16 16.35
N PRO A 258 -12.53 -14.51 17.60
CA PRO A 258 -13.26 -15.74 17.91
C PRO A 258 -14.69 -15.75 17.38
N VAL A 259 -15.24 -14.60 16.99
CA VAL A 259 -16.58 -14.51 16.36
C VAL A 259 -16.52 -14.94 14.90
N GLY A 260 -15.37 -14.76 14.24
CA GLY A 260 -15.18 -15.07 12.83
C GLY A 260 -15.17 -16.59 12.55
N SER A 261 -16.10 -17.07 11.74
CA SER A 261 -16.20 -18.48 11.36
C SER A 261 -15.56 -18.82 10.02
N PHE A 262 -15.32 -17.83 9.14
CA PHE A 262 -14.68 -18.05 7.85
C PHE A 262 -13.26 -18.61 8.02
N LYS A 263 -12.89 -19.56 7.17
CA LYS A 263 -11.58 -20.20 7.17
C LYS A 263 -10.80 -19.73 5.95
N PRO A 264 -9.87 -18.76 6.11
CA PRO A 264 -9.12 -18.24 4.98
C PRO A 264 -8.16 -19.31 4.47
N GLN A 265 -7.75 -19.20 3.20
CA GLN A 265 -6.66 -20.01 2.66
C GLN A 265 -5.28 -19.54 3.15
N LEU A 266 -5.23 -18.39 3.82
CA LEU A 266 -4.02 -17.75 4.31
C LEU A 266 -3.28 -18.64 5.32
N GLN A 267 -2.03 -18.93 5.00
CA GLN A 267 -1.14 -19.76 5.82
C GLN A 267 0.04 -18.95 6.37
N TYR A 268 0.52 -17.96 5.63
CA TYR A 268 1.74 -17.24 5.99
C TYR A 268 1.65 -15.73 5.78
N TYR A 269 2.36 -15.00 6.62
CA TYR A 269 2.77 -13.63 6.36
C TYR A 269 4.28 -13.61 6.06
N THR A 270 4.68 -12.95 4.99
CA THR A 270 6.05 -12.45 4.81
C THR A 270 6.08 -10.99 5.24
N VAL A 271 6.53 -10.76 6.47
CA VAL A 271 6.62 -9.44 7.09
C VAL A 271 7.92 -8.75 6.67
N LYS A 272 7.81 -7.60 6.05
CA LYS A 272 8.90 -6.75 5.57
C LYS A 272 9.09 -5.59 6.54
N ILE A 273 10.00 -5.74 7.49
CA ILE A 273 10.22 -4.79 8.58
C ILE A 273 11.31 -3.80 8.19
N HIS A 274 10.90 -2.56 7.89
CA HIS A 274 11.76 -1.50 7.38
C HIS A 274 12.53 -0.76 8.48
N GLY A 275 13.73 -0.29 8.13
CA GLY A 275 14.66 0.36 9.04
C GLY A 275 15.91 -0.49 9.25
N ASN A 276 16.64 -0.27 10.35
CA ASN A 276 17.91 -0.96 10.58
C ASN A 276 17.77 -2.49 10.46
N VAL A 277 18.72 -3.12 9.77
CA VAL A 277 18.72 -4.58 9.58
C VAL A 277 18.89 -5.30 10.92
N ALA A 278 18.15 -6.41 11.08
CA ALA A 278 18.25 -7.24 12.26
C ALA A 278 19.62 -7.94 12.34
N SER A 279 20.17 -7.98 13.55
CA SER A 279 21.32 -8.82 13.90
C SER A 279 20.90 -10.15 14.52
N SER A 280 19.68 -10.20 15.06
CA SER A 280 19.02 -11.41 15.53
C SER A 280 17.51 -11.25 15.42
N VAL A 281 16.82 -12.37 15.23
CA VAL A 281 15.36 -12.47 15.24
C VAL A 281 14.95 -13.65 16.11
N SER A 282 13.91 -13.46 16.90
CA SER A 282 13.23 -14.55 17.61
C SER A 282 11.76 -14.58 17.23
N ILE A 283 11.19 -15.78 17.16
CA ILE A 283 9.77 -16.04 16.93
C ILE A 283 9.27 -16.78 18.17
N ASN A 284 8.26 -16.23 18.85
CA ASN A 284 7.70 -16.76 20.09
C ASN A 284 8.75 -17.07 21.17
N GLY A 285 9.75 -16.19 21.29
CA GLY A 285 10.87 -16.30 22.23
C GLY A 285 11.97 -17.29 21.80
N THR A 286 11.81 -18.00 20.69
CA THR A 286 12.84 -18.90 20.16
C THR A 286 13.69 -18.17 19.11
N ALA A 287 15.00 -18.11 19.32
CA ALA A 287 15.92 -17.52 18.34
C ALA A 287 15.96 -18.34 17.04
N ILE A 288 15.86 -17.67 15.90
CA ILE A 288 15.87 -18.29 14.58
C ILE A 288 17.13 -17.89 13.83
N ASN A 289 17.78 -18.85 13.17
CA ASN A 289 18.94 -18.58 12.32
C ASN A 289 18.49 -17.97 10.98
N PRO A 290 19.22 -16.99 10.42
CA PRO A 290 18.89 -16.42 9.13
C PRO A 290 19.00 -17.48 8.02
N VAL A 291 18.11 -17.41 7.04
CA VAL A 291 18.22 -18.18 5.79
C VAL A 291 19.13 -17.46 4.80
N ALA A 292 19.57 -18.16 3.76
CA ALA A 292 20.59 -17.66 2.84
C ALA A 292 20.12 -16.45 1.99
N ASN A 293 18.85 -16.43 1.58
CA ASN A 293 18.27 -15.40 0.70
C ASN A 293 16.73 -15.48 0.72
N LEU A 294 16.08 -14.54 0.04
CA LEU A 294 14.61 -14.47 -0.05
C LEU A 294 13.97 -15.72 -0.69
N THR A 295 14.60 -16.31 -1.69
CA THR A 295 14.11 -17.55 -2.32
C THR A 295 14.11 -18.72 -1.34
N SER A 296 15.09 -18.79 -0.44
CA SER A 296 15.11 -19.79 0.63
C SER A 296 14.04 -19.50 1.69
N LEU A 297 13.67 -18.23 1.89
CA LEU A 297 12.64 -17.84 2.84
C LEU A 297 11.25 -18.29 2.39
N THR A 298 10.91 -18.11 1.10
CA THR A 298 9.59 -18.49 0.57
C THR A 298 9.33 -20.00 0.63
N GLY A 299 10.37 -20.84 0.64
CA GLY A 299 10.27 -22.28 0.81
C GLY A 299 10.25 -22.77 2.28
N ALA A 300 10.49 -21.90 3.26
CA ALA A 300 10.59 -22.26 4.67
C ALA A 300 9.26 -22.05 5.41
N THR A 301 8.89 -22.90 6.38
CA THR A 301 7.69 -22.67 7.21
C THR A 301 7.82 -21.36 8.01
N GLU A 302 8.98 -21.14 8.62
CA GLU A 302 9.35 -19.92 9.32
C GLU A 302 10.83 -19.61 9.04
N GLY A 303 11.19 -18.34 9.03
CA GLY A 303 12.57 -17.93 8.80
C GLY A 303 12.72 -16.43 8.72
N TRP A 304 13.95 -15.95 8.60
CA TRP A 304 14.20 -14.54 8.33
C TRP A 304 15.46 -14.33 7.49
N VAL A 305 15.50 -13.20 6.79
CA VAL A 305 16.69 -12.74 6.08
C VAL A 305 16.73 -11.21 6.09
N ALA A 306 17.90 -10.64 6.34
CA ALA A 306 18.12 -9.20 6.17
C ALA A 306 18.45 -8.87 4.71
N GLY A 307 18.06 -7.69 4.25
CA GLY A 307 18.37 -7.26 2.90
C GLY A 307 18.08 -5.78 2.69
N ALA A 308 17.87 -5.45 1.41
CA ALA A 308 17.42 -4.15 0.96
C ALA A 308 16.11 -4.33 0.18
N ASP A 309 15.25 -3.32 0.22
CA ASP A 309 13.98 -3.33 -0.49
C ASP A 309 14.10 -2.58 -1.82
N PRO A 310 14.14 -3.30 -2.97
CA PRO A 310 14.28 -2.66 -4.28
C PRO A 310 13.06 -1.83 -4.67
N ASP A 311 11.87 -2.12 -4.12
CA ASP A 311 10.64 -1.36 -4.41
C ASP A 311 10.65 0.03 -3.73
N ARG A 312 11.58 0.27 -2.80
CA ARG A 312 11.65 1.48 -1.96
C ARG A 312 13.05 2.08 -1.91
N GLY A 313 13.71 2.17 -3.05
CA GLY A 313 15.02 2.83 -3.14
C GLY A 313 16.16 2.08 -2.45
N ASN A 314 16.03 0.76 -2.29
CA ASN A 314 16.99 -0.11 -1.60
C ASN A 314 17.20 0.24 -0.12
N ILE A 315 16.16 0.71 0.57
CA ILE A 315 16.26 0.91 2.02
C ILE A 315 16.46 -0.43 2.76
N PRO A 316 17.17 -0.41 3.89
CA PRO A 316 17.30 -1.54 4.79
C PRO A 316 15.96 -2.16 5.22
N VAL A 317 15.87 -3.49 5.16
CA VAL A 317 14.68 -4.26 5.53
C VAL A 317 15.06 -5.62 6.10
N THR A 318 14.28 -6.12 7.05
CA THR A 318 14.33 -7.52 7.49
C THR A 318 13.05 -8.23 7.10
N TYR A 319 13.19 -9.29 6.32
CA TYR A 319 12.08 -10.15 5.92
C TYR A 319 11.93 -11.27 6.94
N VAL A 320 10.73 -11.48 7.46
CA VAL A 320 10.41 -12.55 8.40
C VAL A 320 9.16 -13.27 7.92
N ARG A 321 9.27 -14.58 7.68
CA ARG A 321 8.12 -15.41 7.32
C ARG A 321 7.59 -16.08 8.57
N ILE A 322 6.31 -15.90 8.84
CA ILE A 322 5.61 -16.45 10.00
C ILE A 322 4.27 -17.06 9.59
N LYS A 323 3.76 -17.98 10.40
CA LYS A 323 2.41 -18.52 10.21
C LYS A 323 1.35 -17.45 10.47
N ALA A 324 0.30 -17.46 9.65
CA ALA A 324 -0.91 -16.67 9.83
C ALA A 324 -1.98 -17.47 10.59
N GLY A 325 -3.06 -16.80 11.02
CA GLY A 325 -4.20 -17.47 11.66
C GLY A 325 -3.95 -17.91 13.10
N GLU A 326 -2.79 -17.62 13.68
CA GLU A 326 -2.46 -17.85 15.08
C GLU A 326 -1.66 -16.70 15.68
N LYS A 327 -1.57 -16.68 17.01
CA LYS A 327 -0.78 -15.67 17.73
C LYS A 327 0.71 -15.91 17.50
N GLN A 328 1.41 -14.88 17.02
CA GLN A 328 2.85 -14.88 16.79
C GLN A 328 3.49 -13.65 17.43
N SER A 329 4.72 -13.78 17.92
CA SER A 329 5.53 -12.66 18.43
C SER A 329 6.92 -12.71 17.80
N VAL A 330 7.19 -11.77 16.89
CA VAL A 330 8.50 -11.57 16.26
C VAL A 330 9.22 -10.45 16.98
N VAL A 331 10.41 -10.74 17.52
CA VAL A 331 11.29 -9.72 18.11
C VAL A 331 12.59 -9.67 17.32
N LEU A 332 12.90 -8.49 16.79
CA LEU A 332 14.11 -8.18 16.04
C LEU A 332 15.00 -7.29 16.89
N THR A 333 16.30 -7.59 16.94
CA THR A 333 17.30 -6.68 17.53
C THR A 333 18.21 -6.15 16.44
N THR A 334 18.23 -4.84 16.26
CA THR A 334 19.09 -4.16 15.28
C THR A 334 20.42 -3.75 15.93
N ARG A 335 21.47 -3.65 15.11
CA ARG A 335 22.75 -3.07 15.56
C ARG A 335 22.77 -1.55 15.44
#